data_AF-A0A1B6CVA8-F1
#
_entry.id   AF-A0A1B6CVA8-F1
#
_cell.length_a   1.000
_cell.length_b   1.000
_cell.length_c   1.000
_cell.angle_alpha   90.00
_cell.angle_beta   90.00
_cell.angle_gamma   90.00
#
_symmetry.space_group_name_H-M   'P 1'
#
loop_
_entity.id
_entity.type
_entity.pdbx_description
1 polymer ?
#
loop_
_entity_poly.entity_id
_entity_poly.type
_entity_poly.pdbx_seq_one_letter_code
_entity_poly.pdbx_strand_id
1 'polypeptide(L)'
;MMCGVMVKSMLSVVLVILSCLHRASTDYSLYNVDKSIMKFLSHPEQLKNGFELLSNINLYSKTLDKILQKLKERDDSVIKITNILWEINGPRFLLKDIDDIRMQKVWKWRVDDFTIMYEKLNEVQRLWREVRLEYLKLLIENFQLEKRYKES
;
A
#
# COMPACT_ATOMS: atom_id res chain seq x y z
N MET A 1 38.97 25.15 -18.79
CA MET A 1 38.43 23.88 -18.26
C MET A 1 37.28 24.19 -17.30
N MET A 2 36.02 24.26 -17.77
CA MET A 2 34.85 24.52 -16.89
C MET A 2 33.61 23.66 -17.21
N CYS A 3 33.63 22.79 -18.23
CA CYS A 3 32.48 21.94 -18.56
C CYS A 3 32.24 20.74 -17.62
N GLY A 4 33.22 20.34 -16.78
CA GLY A 4 33.10 19.12 -15.97
C GLY A 4 32.24 19.24 -14.71
N VAL A 5 32.10 20.45 -14.16
CA VAL A 5 31.41 20.68 -12.87
C VAL A 5 29.90 20.86 -13.08
N MET A 6 29.50 21.48 -14.19
CA MET A 6 28.11 21.80 -14.49
C MET A 6 27.26 20.55 -14.81
N VAL A 7 27.84 19.56 -15.48
CA VAL A 7 27.15 18.30 -15.85
C VAL A 7 26.86 17.43 -14.62
N LYS A 8 27.78 17.39 -13.64
CA LYS A 8 27.57 16.65 -12.38
C LYS A 8 26.49 17.30 -11.50
N SER A 9 26.41 18.63 -11.50
CA SER A 9 25.38 19.37 -10.77
C SER A 9 24.00 19.18 -11.38
N MET A 10 23.88 19.18 -12.71
CA MET A 10 22.61 18.93 -13.42
C MET A 10 22.11 17.48 -13.22
N LEU A 11 23.00 16.49 -13.26
CA LEU A 11 22.65 15.09 -12.97
C LEU A 11 22.13 14.89 -11.54
N SER A 12 22.73 15.59 -10.57
CA SER A 12 22.28 15.57 -9.18
C SER A 12 20.86 16.15 -9.02
N VAL A 13 20.57 17.28 -9.68
CA VAL A 13 19.24 17.90 -9.65
C VAL A 13 18.19 17.00 -10.30
N VAL A 14 18.51 16.36 -11.42
CA VAL A 14 17.60 15.40 -12.09
C VAL A 14 17.34 14.18 -11.20
N LEU A 15 18.34 13.64 -10.51
CA LEU A 15 18.16 12.53 -9.56
C LEU A 15 17.31 12.93 -8.35
N VAL A 16 17.46 14.15 -7.82
CA VAL A 16 16.62 14.68 -6.74
C VAL A 16 15.17 14.85 -7.21
N ILE A 17 14.96 15.40 -8.42
CA ILE A 17 13.61 15.57 -8.98
C ILE A 17 12.94 14.21 -9.24
N LEU A 18 13.67 13.25 -9.80
CA LEU A 18 13.17 11.88 -10.04
C LEU A 18 12.84 11.15 -8.75
N SER A 19 13.66 11.30 -7.70
CA SER A 19 13.39 10.70 -6.39
C SER A 19 12.20 11.36 -5.68
N CYS A 20 12.04 12.69 -5.79
CA CYS A 20 10.85 13.39 -5.29
C CYS A 20 9.57 12.97 -6.04
N LEU A 21 9.61 12.86 -7.37
CA LEU A 21 8.47 12.41 -8.20
C LEU A 21 8.10 10.95 -7.89
N HIS A 22 9.10 10.08 -7.70
CA HIS A 22 8.86 8.69 -7.33
C HIS A 22 8.19 8.57 -5.96
N ARG A 23 8.64 9.35 -4.97
CA ARG A 23 8.09 9.37 -3.59
C ARG A 23 6.65 9.90 -3.54
N ALA A 24 6.30 10.88 -4.36
CA ALA A 24 4.93 11.40 -4.43
C ALA A 24 3.95 10.42 -5.11
N SER A 25 4.44 9.58 -6.04
CA SER A 25 3.59 8.64 -6.78
C SER A 25 3.06 7.48 -5.92
N THR A 26 3.78 7.07 -4.87
CA THR A 26 3.44 5.90 -4.06
C THR A 26 2.30 6.15 -3.06
N ASP A 27 2.25 7.33 -2.44
CA ASP A 27 1.26 7.68 -1.41
C ASP A 27 -0.15 7.82 -2.00
N TYR A 28 -0.24 8.42 -3.19
CA TYR A 28 -1.49 8.50 -3.96
C TYR A 28 -1.89 7.14 -4.57
N SER A 29 -0.98 6.16 -4.63
CA SER A 29 -1.25 4.87 -5.25
C SER A 29 -2.18 4.00 -4.39
N LEU A 30 -1.84 3.75 -3.12
CA LEU A 30 -2.60 2.80 -2.28
C LEU A 30 -4.04 3.24 -2.01
N TYR A 31 -4.26 4.51 -1.68
CA TYR A 31 -5.61 5.02 -1.45
C TYR A 31 -6.50 4.90 -2.70
N ASN A 32 -5.94 5.19 -3.88
CA ASN A 32 -6.67 5.05 -5.13
C ASN A 32 -6.94 3.59 -5.49
N VAL A 33 -5.99 2.69 -5.24
CA VAL A 33 -6.18 1.25 -5.43
C VAL A 33 -7.26 0.73 -4.49
N ASP A 34 -7.25 1.10 -3.20
CA ASP A 34 -8.31 0.76 -2.23
C ASP A 34 -9.69 1.26 -2.69
N LYS A 35 -9.77 2.52 -3.14
CA LYS A 35 -11.01 3.10 -3.66
C LYS A 35 -11.51 2.35 -4.91
N SER A 36 -10.61 1.94 -5.80
CA SER A 36 -10.96 1.16 -6.99
C SER A 36 -11.49 -0.22 -6.60
N ILE A 37 -10.82 -0.93 -5.68
CA ILE A 37 -11.29 -2.22 -5.16
C ILE A 37 -12.69 -2.06 -4.55
N MET A 38 -12.88 -1.08 -3.67
CA MET A 38 -14.18 -0.78 -3.06
C MET A 38 -15.28 -0.52 -4.10
N LYS A 39 -14.96 0.24 -5.15
CA LYS A 39 -15.87 0.54 -6.25
C LYS A 39 -16.27 -0.74 -6.98
N PHE A 40 -15.31 -1.61 -7.30
CA PHE A 40 -15.56 -2.87 -8.01
C PHE A 40 -16.33 -3.90 -7.18
N LEU A 41 -16.03 -3.99 -5.88
CA LEU A 41 -16.80 -4.84 -4.96
C LEU A 41 -18.25 -4.36 -4.82
N SER A 42 -18.48 -3.04 -4.87
CA SER A 42 -19.82 -2.45 -4.69
C SER A 42 -20.66 -2.43 -5.98
N HIS A 43 -19.99 -2.28 -7.13
CA HIS A 43 -20.61 -2.12 -8.45
C HIS A 43 -19.91 -3.02 -9.49
N PRO A 44 -20.00 -4.36 -9.35
CA PRO A 44 -19.28 -5.29 -10.21
C PRO A 44 -19.65 -5.15 -11.70
N GLU A 45 -20.87 -4.68 -12.01
CA GLU A 45 -21.36 -4.41 -13.36
C GLU A 45 -20.56 -3.35 -14.13
N GLN A 46 -19.77 -2.53 -13.43
CA GLN A 46 -18.91 -1.53 -14.06
C GLN A 46 -17.66 -2.14 -14.70
N LEU A 47 -17.38 -3.41 -14.40
CA LEU A 47 -16.29 -4.17 -15.01
C LEU A 47 -16.84 -5.24 -15.97
N LYS A 48 -16.13 -5.44 -17.08
CA LYS A 48 -16.43 -6.54 -18.02
C LYS A 48 -16.22 -7.91 -17.39
N ASN A 49 -15.26 -8.03 -16.47
CA ASN A 49 -14.93 -9.24 -15.73
C ASN A 49 -14.20 -8.87 -14.43
N GLY A 50 -14.04 -9.84 -13.53
CA GLY A 50 -13.37 -9.62 -12.25
C GLY A 50 -11.83 -9.58 -12.28
N PHE A 51 -11.19 -9.66 -13.45
CA PHE A 51 -9.73 -9.63 -13.55
C PHE A 51 -9.13 -8.33 -13.00
N GLU A 52 -9.79 -7.20 -13.27
CA GLU A 52 -9.31 -5.90 -12.81
C GLU A 52 -9.40 -5.76 -11.29
N LEU A 53 -10.43 -6.34 -10.65
CA LEU A 53 -10.51 -6.45 -9.20
C LEU A 53 -9.31 -7.25 -8.64
N LEU A 54 -9.06 -8.46 -9.18
CA LEU A 54 -7.95 -9.30 -8.74
C LEU A 54 -6.59 -8.62 -8.95
N SER A 55 -6.42 -7.90 -10.06
CA SER A 55 -5.21 -7.13 -10.37
C SER A 55 -4.98 -6.02 -9.34
N ASN A 56 -6.02 -5.29 -8.94
CA ASN A 56 -5.91 -4.24 -7.92
C ASN A 56 -5.63 -4.81 -6.53
N ILE A 57 -6.27 -5.92 -6.13
CA ILE A 57 -5.96 -6.59 -4.85
C ILE A 57 -4.49 -7.02 -4.84
N ASN A 58 -4.01 -7.60 -5.95
CA ASN A 58 -2.61 -8.03 -6.08
C ASN A 58 -1.63 -6.85 -6.06
N LEU A 59 -1.96 -5.73 -6.71
CA LEU A 59 -1.16 -4.50 -6.65
C LEU A 59 -1.10 -3.95 -5.22
N TYR A 60 -2.23 -3.98 -4.50
CA TYR A 60 -2.29 -3.56 -3.11
C TYR A 60 -1.40 -4.44 -2.23
N SER A 61 -1.49 -5.77 -2.38
CA SER A 61 -0.64 -6.75 -1.67
C SER A 61 0.85 -6.46 -1.90
N LYS A 62 1.28 -6.36 -3.16
CA LYS A 62 2.68 -6.04 -3.52
C LYS A 62 3.15 -4.71 -2.95
N THR A 63 2.27 -3.73 -2.85
CA THR A 63 2.63 -2.41 -2.30
C THR A 63 2.73 -2.45 -0.78
N LEU A 64 1.85 -3.20 -0.09
CA LEU A 64 1.99 -3.44 1.35
C LEU A 64 3.28 -4.20 1.69
N ASP A 65 3.64 -5.22 0.91
CA ASP A 65 4.89 -5.96 1.13
C ASP A 65 6.12 -5.04 0.98
N LYS A 66 6.15 -4.18 -0.03
CA LYS A 66 7.21 -3.16 -0.17
C LYS A 66 7.28 -2.22 1.03
N ILE A 67 6.13 -1.78 1.54
CA ILE A 67 6.06 -0.94 2.75
C ILE A 67 6.62 -1.71 3.94
N LEU A 68 6.24 -2.98 4.11
CA LEU A 68 6.72 -3.83 5.19
C LEU A 68 8.24 -3.99 5.17
N GLN A 69 8.84 -4.28 4.00
CA GLN A 69 10.30 -4.40 3.90
C GLN A 69 10.99 -3.08 4.29
N LYS A 70 10.50 -1.95 3.75
CA LYS A 70 11.05 -0.62 4.06
C LYS A 70 10.87 -0.21 5.53
N LEU A 71 9.76 -0.60 6.18
CA LEU A 71 9.55 -0.37 7.61
C LEU A 71 10.54 -1.15 8.47
N LYS A 72 10.83 -2.41 8.10
CA LYS A 72 11.85 -3.23 8.76
C LYS A 72 13.25 -2.62 8.62
N GLU A 73 13.52 -1.98 7.49
CA GLU A 73 14.75 -1.22 7.22
C GLU A 73 14.79 0.17 7.87
N ARG A 74 13.74 0.58 8.60
CA ARG A 74 13.60 1.92 9.20
C ARG A 74 13.67 3.05 8.16
N ASP A 75 13.18 2.82 6.95
CA ASP A 75 13.14 3.83 5.89
C ASP A 75 12.02 4.85 6.17
N ASP A 76 12.41 6.08 6.47
CA ASP A 76 11.49 7.21 6.73
C ASP A 76 10.50 7.48 5.59
N SER A 77 10.81 7.06 4.35
CA SER A 77 9.93 7.24 3.19
C SER A 77 8.56 6.59 3.35
N VAL A 78 8.48 5.48 4.09
CA VAL A 78 7.22 4.73 4.26
C VAL A 78 6.55 4.98 5.60
N ILE A 79 7.22 5.65 6.55
CA ILE A 79 6.64 5.96 7.86
C ILE A 79 5.38 6.82 7.69
N LYS A 80 5.44 7.84 6.83
CA LYS A 80 4.28 8.71 6.57
C LYS A 80 3.10 7.95 5.98
N ILE A 81 3.34 7.09 5.00
CA ILE A 81 2.31 6.23 4.38
C ILE A 81 1.70 5.31 5.43
N THR A 82 2.55 4.70 6.24
CA THR A 82 2.14 3.75 7.28
C THR A 82 1.32 4.44 8.36
N ASN A 83 1.68 5.67 8.75
CA ASN A 83 0.89 6.47 9.67
C ASN A 83 -0.52 6.73 9.11
N ILE A 84 -0.63 7.15 7.84
CA ILE A 84 -1.93 7.36 7.19
C ILE A 84 -2.75 6.05 7.19
N LEU A 85 -2.15 4.93 6.82
CA LEU A 85 -2.82 3.63 6.84
C LEU A 85 -3.25 3.22 8.26
N TRP A 86 -2.45 3.51 9.26
CA TRP A 86 -2.76 3.26 10.67
C TRP A 86 -3.96 4.09 11.13
N GLU A 87 -3.98 5.39 10.84
CA GLU A 87 -5.07 6.30 11.19
C GLU A 87 -6.41 5.89 10.59
N ILE A 88 -6.43 5.35 9.36
CA ILE A 88 -7.65 4.86 8.71
C ILE A 88 -8.01 3.40 9.08
N ASN A 89 -7.28 2.78 10.02
CA ASN A 89 -7.42 1.37 10.41
C ASN A 89 -7.16 0.34 9.28
N GLY A 90 -6.42 0.73 8.25
CA GLY A 90 -5.96 -0.15 7.18
C GLY A 90 -6.80 -0.14 5.90
N PRO A 91 -6.69 -1.19 5.08
CA PRO A 91 -7.39 -1.29 3.80
C PRO A 91 -8.90 -1.41 4.03
N ARG A 92 -9.69 -0.49 3.50
CA ARG A 92 -11.14 -0.44 3.73
C ARG A 92 -11.86 -1.59 3.04
N PHE A 93 -11.35 -2.06 1.91
CA PHE A 93 -11.94 -3.19 1.20
C PHE A 93 -11.92 -4.51 1.98
N LEU A 94 -11.06 -4.65 3.00
CA LEU A 94 -11.08 -5.83 3.87
C LEU A 94 -12.27 -5.83 4.83
N LEU A 95 -12.91 -4.68 5.05
CA LEU A 95 -14.09 -4.54 5.91
C LEU A 95 -15.40 -4.61 5.12
N LYS A 96 -15.31 -4.79 3.80
CA LYS A 96 -16.48 -4.75 2.91
C LYS A 96 -17.11 -6.13 2.84
N ASP A 97 -18.41 -6.20 3.09
CA ASP A 97 -19.20 -7.40 2.79
C ASP A 97 -19.20 -7.66 1.27
N ILE A 98 -18.78 -8.87 0.90
CA ILE A 98 -18.67 -9.32 -0.49
C ILE A 98 -19.92 -10.09 -0.87
N ASP A 99 -20.59 -9.66 -1.95
CA ASP A 99 -21.77 -10.34 -2.49
C ASP A 99 -21.36 -11.35 -3.57
N ASP A 100 -20.98 -12.55 -3.14
CA ASP A 100 -20.53 -13.63 -4.02
C ASP A 100 -21.59 -14.01 -5.06
N ILE A 101 -22.88 -14.00 -4.68
CA ILE A 101 -23.99 -14.32 -5.58
C ILE A 101 -24.06 -13.30 -6.71
N ARG A 102 -23.92 -12.00 -6.40
CA ARG A 102 -23.90 -10.95 -7.41
C ARG A 102 -22.68 -11.06 -8.31
N MET A 103 -21.49 -11.31 -7.76
CA MET A 103 -20.27 -11.48 -8.56
C MET A 103 -20.37 -12.68 -9.50
N GLN A 104 -20.89 -13.80 -9.02
CA GLN A 104 -21.15 -14.98 -9.84
C GLN A 104 -22.11 -14.66 -10.99
N LYS A 105 -23.19 -13.90 -10.73
CA LYS A 105 -24.15 -13.50 -11.77
C LYS A 105 -23.54 -12.60 -12.82
N VAL A 106 -22.76 -11.60 -12.41
CA VAL A 106 -22.20 -10.56 -13.28
C VAL A 106 -20.98 -11.07 -14.06
N TRP A 107 -20.00 -11.64 -13.38
CA TRP A 107 -18.72 -12.03 -13.99
C TRP A 107 -18.64 -13.51 -14.38
N LYS A 108 -19.70 -14.30 -14.09
CA LYS A 108 -19.75 -15.75 -14.34
C LYS A 108 -18.63 -16.50 -13.63
N TRP A 109 -18.18 -15.97 -12.49
CA TRP A 109 -17.17 -16.57 -11.65
C TRP A 109 -17.58 -17.95 -11.14
N ARG A 110 -16.62 -18.86 -11.14
CA ARG A 110 -16.72 -20.21 -10.58
C ARG A 110 -16.10 -20.23 -9.20
N VAL A 111 -16.27 -21.36 -8.50
CA VAL A 111 -15.68 -21.59 -7.17
C VAL A 111 -14.18 -21.27 -7.17
N ASP A 112 -13.44 -21.68 -8.20
CA ASP A 112 -11.99 -21.42 -8.31
C ASP A 112 -11.65 -19.92 -8.35
N ASP A 113 -12.48 -19.10 -9.02
CA ASP A 113 -12.27 -17.64 -9.07
C ASP A 113 -12.46 -17.01 -7.68
N PHE A 114 -13.46 -17.47 -6.93
CA PHE A 114 -13.68 -17.03 -5.54
C PHE A 114 -12.54 -17.48 -4.63
N THR A 115 -12.07 -18.72 -4.77
CA THR A 115 -10.90 -19.23 -4.02
C THR A 115 -9.70 -18.32 -4.24
N ILE A 116 -9.38 -17.98 -5.49
CA ILE A 116 -8.27 -17.08 -5.83
C ILE A 116 -8.48 -15.69 -5.22
N MET A 117 -9.70 -15.15 -5.26
CA MET A 117 -10.00 -13.85 -4.65
C MET A 117 -9.76 -13.89 -3.14
N TYR A 118 -10.32 -14.87 -2.43
CA TYR A 118 -10.21 -14.98 -0.99
C TYR A 118 -8.78 -15.26 -0.53
N GLU A 119 -8.01 -16.06 -1.26
CA GLU A 119 -6.57 -16.23 -1.01
C GLU A 119 -5.83 -14.89 -1.05
N LYS A 120 -6.11 -14.05 -2.06
CA LYS A 120 -5.50 -12.72 -2.18
C LYS A 120 -5.94 -11.77 -1.07
N LEU A 121 -7.20 -11.81 -0.67
CA LEU A 121 -7.69 -11.00 0.47
C LEU A 121 -7.01 -11.41 1.78
N ASN A 122 -6.86 -12.71 2.02
CA ASN A 122 -6.14 -13.25 3.17
C ASN A 122 -4.66 -12.84 3.16
N GLU A 123 -4.02 -12.82 1.98
CA GLU A 123 -2.66 -12.35 1.81
C GLU A 123 -2.51 -10.87 2.23
N VAL A 124 -3.40 -10.00 1.73
CA VAL A 124 -3.43 -8.58 2.13
C VAL A 124 -3.66 -8.45 3.64
N GLN A 125 -4.60 -9.19 4.22
CA GLN A 125 -4.89 -9.13 5.65
C GLN A 125 -3.67 -9.54 6.50
N ARG A 126 -2.97 -10.61 6.09
CA ARG A 126 -1.74 -11.05 6.74
C ARG A 126 -0.66 -9.96 6.67
N LEU A 127 -0.41 -9.40 5.48
CA LEU A 127 0.59 -8.35 5.29
C LEU A 127 0.26 -7.10 6.09
N TRP A 128 -1.01 -6.70 6.12
CA TRP A 128 -1.44 -5.54 6.91
C TRP A 128 -1.19 -5.76 8.41
N ARG A 129 -1.47 -6.96 8.92
CA ARG A 129 -1.15 -7.31 10.32
C ARG A 129 0.35 -7.18 10.60
N GLU A 130 1.21 -7.63 9.69
CA GLU A 130 2.66 -7.51 9.84
C GLU A 130 3.12 -6.05 9.81
N VAL A 131 2.60 -5.23 8.88
CA VAL A 131 2.87 -3.79 8.82
C VAL A 131 2.49 -3.11 10.14
N ARG A 132 1.31 -3.42 10.69
CA ARG A 132 0.85 -2.89 11.98
C ARG A 132 1.80 -3.23 13.12
N LEU A 133 2.26 -4.48 13.18
CA LEU A 133 3.18 -4.92 14.23
C LEU A 133 4.53 -4.20 14.13
N GLU A 134 5.10 -4.10 12.92
CA GLU A 134 6.38 -3.41 12.73
C GLU A 134 6.28 -1.91 13.02
N TYR A 135 5.17 -1.28 12.62
CA TYR A 135 4.93 0.13 12.93
C TYR A 135 4.75 0.38 14.43
N LEU A 136 4.02 -0.50 15.13
CA LEU A 136 3.82 -0.40 16.57
C LEU A 136 5.16 -0.47 17.33
N LYS A 137 6.08 -1.36 16.91
CA LYS A 137 7.44 -1.43 17.49
C LYS A 137 8.16 -0.09 17.36
N LEU A 138 8.09 0.52 16.17
CA LEU A 138 8.71 1.82 15.88
C LEU A 138 8.14 2.94 16.77
N LEU A 139 6.81 2.97 16.96
CA LEU A 139 6.17 3.93 17.87
C LEU A 139 6.64 3.76 19.33
N ILE A 140 6.74 2.52 19.81
CA ILE A 140 7.23 2.21 21.16
C ILE A 140 8.68 2.66 21.34
N GLU A 141 9.55 2.38 20.37
CA GLU A 141 10.95 2.78 20.39
C GLU A 141 11.11 4.31 20.46
N ASN A 142 10.36 5.05 19.64
CA ASN A 142 10.36 6.51 19.64
C ASN A 142 9.88 7.07 20.98
N PHE A 143 8.80 6.52 21.54
CA PHE A 143 8.30 6.94 22.85
C PHE A 143 9.33 6.72 23.97
N GLN A 144 10.05 5.60 23.96
CA GLN A 144 11.11 5.33 24.93
C GLN A 144 12.30 6.29 24.79
N LEU A 145 12.68 6.65 23.56
CA LEU A 145 13.73 7.63 23.29
C LEU A 145 13.37 9.02 23.82
N GLU A 146 12.14 9.48 23.56
CA GLU A 146 11.64 10.76 24.07
C GLU A 146 11.60 10.81 25.59
N LYS A 147 11.20 9.70 26.24
CA LYS A 147 11.20 9.61 27.70
C LYS A 147 12.61 9.76 28.27
N ARG A 148 13.61 9.06 27.72
CA ARG A 148 15.01 9.15 28.17
C ARG A 148 15.57 10.57 28.02
N TYR A 149 15.24 11.25 26.93
CA TYR A 149 15.69 12.63 26.69
C TYR A 149 15.13 13.61 27.71
N LYS A 150 13.88 13.42 28.16
CA LYS A 150 13.26 14.28 29.20
C LYS A 150 13.78 14.03 30.61
N GLU A 151 14.41 12.87 30.85
CA GLU A 151 14.99 12.46 32.13
C GLU A 151 16.49 12.77 32.24
N SER A 152 17.12 13.23 31.14
CA SER A 152 18.54 13.65 31.06
C SER A 152 18.68 15.16 31.17
#